data_AF-A0A3A9EU48-F1
#
_entry.id   AF-A0A3A9EU48-F1
#
_cell.length_a   1.000
_cell.length_b   1.000
_cell.length_c   1.000
_cell.angle_alpha   90.00
_cell.angle_beta   90.00
_cell.angle_gamma   90.00
#
_symmetry.space_group_name_H-M   'P 1'
#
loop_
_entity.id
_entity.type
_entity.pdbx_description
1 polymer ?
#
loop_
_entity_poly.entity_id
_entity_poly.type
_entity_poly.pdbx_seq_one_letter_code
_entity_poly.pdbx_strand_id
1 'polypeptide(L)'
;MMKIGLKFCGGCNPYYDRGAAVQGLKDRFPQHSFEAVRRGEHYDRMLLICGCARGCVQHYREADADRTIVLKNMEEFRELSFDFPL
;
A
#
# COMPACT_ATOMS: atom_id res chain seq x y z
N MET A 1 5.25 -9.33 -13.39
CA MET A 1 5.47 -7.95 -12.90
C MET A 1 4.11 -7.36 -12.59
N MET A 2 3.91 -6.80 -11.39
CA MET A 2 2.64 -6.18 -10.98
C MET A 2 2.76 -4.65 -10.93
N LYS A 3 1.66 -3.96 -11.24
CA LYS A 3 1.42 -2.54 -11.04
C LYS A 3 0.77 -2.33 -9.67
N ILE A 4 1.53 -1.76 -8.75
CA ILE A 4 1.14 -1.60 -7.35
C ILE A 4 0.84 -0.12 -7.06
N GLY A 5 -0.41 0.15 -6.71
CA GLY A 5 -0.88 1.48 -6.32
C GLY A 5 -0.63 1.75 -4.84
N LEU A 6 -0.01 2.90 -4.53
CA LEU A 6 0.26 3.37 -3.17
C LEU A 6 -0.70 4.51 -2.81
N LYS A 7 -1.53 4.31 -1.78
CA LYS A 7 -2.39 5.37 -1.24
C LYS A 7 -2.12 5.54 0.26
N PHE A 8 -1.58 6.69 0.63
CA PHE A 8 -1.36 7.04 2.03
C PHE A 8 -2.59 7.71 2.62
N CYS A 9 -2.84 7.47 3.91
CA CYS A 9 -3.77 8.29 4.69
C CYS A 9 -3.18 9.70 4.96
N GLY A 10 -4.04 10.67 5.30
CA GLY A 10 -3.69 12.07 5.55
C GLY A 10 -2.78 12.36 6.75
N GLY A 11 -2.25 11.35 7.44
CA GLY A 11 -1.11 11.51 8.34
C GLY A 11 -1.36 12.18 9.69
N CYS A 12 -2.61 12.26 10.16
CA CYS A 12 -2.97 12.97 11.40
C CYS A 12 -2.19 12.55 12.68
N ASN A 13 -1.55 11.37 12.71
CA ASN A 13 -0.56 10.96 13.73
C ASN A 13 0.19 9.64 13.32
N PRO A 14 1.38 9.67 12.69
CA PRO A 14 2.12 8.46 12.32
C PRO A 14 2.73 7.76 13.54
N TYR A 15 2.41 6.49 13.78
CA TYR A 15 3.10 5.68 14.80
C TYR A 15 4.36 4.97 14.27
N TYR A 16 4.67 5.11 12.98
CA TYR A 16 5.84 4.55 12.32
C TYR A 16 6.21 5.33 11.06
N ASP A 17 7.45 5.15 10.57
CA ASP A 17 7.90 5.74 9.32
C ASP A 17 7.36 4.96 8.11
N ARG A 18 6.23 5.45 7.58
CA ARG A 18 5.56 4.87 6.40
C ARG A 18 6.41 4.98 5.12
N GLY A 19 7.25 6.01 5.03
CA GLY A 19 8.11 6.24 3.87
C GLY A 19 9.21 5.18 3.82
N ALA A 20 9.90 4.98 4.94
CA ALA A 20 10.89 3.92 5.10
C ALA A 20 10.27 2.52 4.89
N ALA A 21 9.05 2.29 5.39
CA ALA A 21 8.34 1.03 5.19
C ALA A 21 8.09 0.72 3.71
N VAL A 22 7.60 1.72 2.96
CA VAL A 22 7.37 1.59 1.51
C VAL A 22 8.69 1.43 0.75
N GLN A 23 9.75 2.13 1.16
CA GLN A 23 11.04 1.99 0.51
C GLN A 23 11.59 0.57 0.69
N GLY A 24 11.55 0.02 1.91
CA GLY A 24 11.95 -1.36 2.15
C GLY A 24 11.13 -2.38 1.35
N LEU A 25 9.84 -2.09 1.11
CA LEU A 25 8.98 -2.92 0.25
C LEU A 25 9.43 -2.88 -1.22
N LYS A 26 9.78 -1.69 -1.74
CA LYS A 26 10.30 -1.51 -3.09
C LYS A 26 11.64 -2.22 -3.27
N ASP A 27 12.51 -2.14 -2.27
CA ASP A 27 13.82 -2.77 -2.28
C ASP A 27 13.70 -4.31 -2.24
N ARG A 28 12.70 -4.84 -1.53
CA ARG A 28 12.42 -6.29 -1.47
C ARG A 28 11.78 -6.83 -2.75
N PHE A 29 11.01 -6.02 -3.47
CA PHE A 29 10.31 -6.44 -4.69
C PHE A 29 10.59 -5.53 -5.89
N PRO A 30 11.86 -5.42 -6.32
CA PRO A 30 12.26 -4.49 -7.40
C PRO A 30 11.66 -4.85 -8.77
N GLN A 31 11.16 -6.08 -8.94
CA GLN A 31 10.49 -6.57 -10.14
C GLN A 31 9.03 -6.10 -10.30
N HIS A 32 8.51 -5.29 -9.37
CA HIS A 32 7.17 -4.71 -9.43
C HIS A 32 7.25 -3.20 -9.56
N SER A 33 6.26 -2.59 -10.21
CA SER A 33 6.16 -1.14 -10.29
C SER A 33 5.31 -0.61 -9.14
N PHE A 34 5.77 0.48 -8.54
CA PHE A 34 5.09 1.14 -7.43
C PHE A 34 4.85 2.60 -7.79
N GLU A 35 3.60 3.05 -7.77
CA GLU A 35 3.25 4.43 -8.05
C GLU A 35 2.14 4.94 -7.14
N ALA A 36 2.01 6.26 -7.02
CA ALA A 36 0.86 6.84 -6.34
C ALA A 36 -0.42 6.50 -7.11
N VAL A 37 -1.46 6.10 -6.38
CA VAL A 37 -2.76 5.79 -7.01
C VAL A 37 -3.30 7.01 -7.73
N ARG A 38 -3.73 6.82 -8.99
CA ARG A 38 -4.40 7.82 -9.80
C ARG A 38 -5.87 7.47 -9.98
N ARG A 39 -6.72 8.49 -10.04
CA ARG A 39 -8.18 8.31 -10.18
C ARG A 39 -8.51 7.65 -11.52
N GLY A 40 -9.37 6.63 -11.49
CA GLY A 40 -9.84 5.90 -12.67
C GLY A 40 -8.84 4.90 -13.25
N GLU A 41 -7.67 4.73 -12.63
CA GLU A 41 -6.71 3.70 -13.01
C GLU A 41 -7.04 2.36 -12.37
N HIS A 42 -6.57 1.28 -13.01
CA HIS A 42 -6.59 -0.07 -12.48
C HIS A 42 -5.18 -0.52 -12.06
N TYR A 43 -5.11 -1.29 -10.97
CA TYR A 43 -3.88 -1.83 -10.38
C TYR A 43 -4.01 -3.34 -10.12
N ASP A 44 -2.93 -4.11 -10.24
CA ASP A 44 -2.95 -5.51 -9.80
C ASP A 44 -3.12 -5.56 -8.28
N ARG A 45 -2.45 -4.66 -7.54
CA ARG A 45 -2.56 -4.53 -6.09
C ARG A 45 -2.64 -3.06 -5.69
N MET A 46 -3.48 -2.74 -4.73
CA MET A 46 -3.52 -1.42 -4.10
C MET A 46 -3.20 -1.51 -2.61
N LEU A 47 -2.16 -0.80 -2.17
CA LEU A 47 -1.75 -0.71 -0.77
C LEU A 47 -2.32 0.58 -0.16
N LEU A 48 -3.24 0.42 0.80
CA LEU A 48 -3.82 1.50 1.59
C LEU A 48 -3.03 1.64 2.89
N ILE A 49 -2.14 2.64 2.92
CA ILE A 49 -1.13 2.81 3.96
C ILE A 49 -1.65 3.75 5.05
N CYS A 50 -1.99 3.17 6.19
CA CYS A 50 -2.52 3.85 7.35
C CYS A 50 -1.39 4.32 8.27
N GLY A 51 -1.50 5.54 8.79
CA GLY A 51 -0.55 6.09 9.76
C GLY A 51 -1.02 5.97 11.21
N CYS A 52 -2.32 5.82 11.41
CA CYS A 52 -2.97 5.73 12.70
C CYS A 52 -4.08 4.68 12.68
N ALA A 53 -4.54 4.26 13.86
CA ALA A 53 -5.56 3.23 14.03
C ALA A 53 -6.93 3.57 13.39
N ARG A 54 -7.20 4.84 13.08
CA ARG A 54 -8.46 5.26 12.44
C ARG A 54 -8.66 4.68 11.04
N GLY A 55 -7.57 4.35 10.34
CA GLY A 55 -7.66 3.68 9.04
C GLY A 55 -8.43 4.45 7.95
N CYS A 56 -8.50 5.78 8.00
CA CYS A 56 -9.41 6.58 7.14
C CYS A 56 -9.28 6.30 5.64
N VAL A 57 -8.09 5.85 5.19
CA VAL A 57 -7.81 5.54 3.78
C VAL A 57 -8.49 4.24 3.31
N GLN A 58 -8.95 3.36 4.20
CA GLN A 58 -9.62 2.09 3.86
C GLN A 58 -10.91 2.26 3.03
N HIS A 59 -11.49 3.46 3.06
CA HIS A 59 -12.68 3.84 2.30
C HIS A 59 -12.35 4.49 0.95
N TYR A 60 -11.08 4.48 0.51
CA TYR A 60 -10.70 4.98 -0.80
C TYR A 60 -11.37 4.14 -1.91
N ARG A 61 -12.04 4.81 -2.85
CA ARG A 61 -12.82 4.19 -3.94
C ARG A 61 -12.64 4.91 -5.29
N GLU A 62 -11.61 5.74 -5.43
CA GLU A 62 -11.39 6.52 -6.66
C GLU A 62 -10.56 5.77 -7.72
N ALA A 63 -10.07 4.57 -7.41
CA ALA A 63 -9.35 3.69 -8.33
C ALA A 63 -9.68 2.23 -8.00
N ASP A 64 -9.49 1.35 -8.99
CA ASP A 64 -9.79 -0.07 -8.89
C ASP A 64 -8.51 -0.90 -8.74
N ALA A 65 -8.63 -2.07 -8.10
CA ALA A 65 -7.56 -3.05 -8.05
C ALA A 65 -8.10 -4.47 -7.90
N ASP A 66 -7.40 -5.46 -8.47
CA ASP A 66 -7.75 -6.87 -8.28
C ASP A 66 -7.75 -7.24 -6.79
N ARG A 67 -6.85 -6.62 -6.03
CA ARG A 67 -6.82 -6.76 -4.57
C ARG A 67 -6.35 -5.50 -3.87
N THR A 68 -7.09 -5.13 -2.83
CA THR A 68 -6.75 -4.03 -1.92
C THR A 68 -6.24 -4.58 -0.59
N ILE A 69 -5.11 -4.07 -0.12
CA ILE A 69 -4.45 -4.48 1.12
C ILE A 69 -4.28 -3.25 2.00
N VAL A 70 -4.72 -3.33 3.25
CA VAL A 70 -4.56 -2.26 4.24
C VAL A 70 -3.34 -2.56 5.08
N LEU A 71 -2.40 -1.61 5.15
CA LEU A 71 -1.18 -1.72 5.95
C LEU A 71 -1.18 -0.65 7.05
N LYS A 72 -1.02 -1.06 8.31
CA LYS A 72 -1.22 -0.21 9.50
C LYS A 72 0.03 -0.04 10.35
N ASN A 73 1.02 -0.93 10.23
CA ASN A 73 2.23 -0.94 11.05
C ASN A 73 3.40 -1.61 10.31
N MET A 74 4.61 -1.56 10.88
CA MET A 74 5.82 -2.15 10.30
C MET A 74 5.84 -3.68 10.22
N GLU A 75 5.04 -4.38 11.02
CA GLU A 75 4.97 -5.85 11.00
C GLU A 75 4.22 -6.33 9.76
N GLU A 76 3.06 -5.72 9.46
CA GLU A 76 2.29 -6.01 8.26
C GLU A 76 3.10 -5.76 6.96
N PHE A 77 3.96 -4.72 6.94
CA PHE A 77 4.89 -4.51 5.83
C PHE A 77 5.94 -5.63 5.72
N ARG A 78 6.46 -6.12 6.86
CA ARG A 78 7.46 -7.20 6.88
C ARG A 78 6.86 -8.52 6.40
N GLU A 79 5.61 -8.80 6.73
CA GLU A 79 4.91 -10.04 6.36
C GLU A 79 4.34 -10.04 4.93
N LEU A 80 4.19 -8.86 4.31
CA LEU A 80 3.61 -8.73 2.98
C LEU A 80 4.44 -9.47 1.92
N SER A 81 3.89 -10.54 1.35
CA SER A 81 4.41 -11.21 0.16
C SER A 81 3.46 -11.04 -1.01
N PHE A 82 4.04 -11.05 -2.21
CA PHE A 82 3.34 -10.99 -3.48
C PHE A 82 3.34 -12.35 -4.21
N ASP A 83 3.96 -13.37 -3.62
CA ASP A 83 4.31 -14.64 -4.30
C ASP A 83 3.16 -15.66 -4.36
N PHE A 84 2.04 -15.39 -3.68
CA PHE A 84 0.88 -16.28 -3.68
C PHE A 84 -0.35 -15.64 -4.34
N PRO A 85 -0.98 -16.32 -5.32
CA PRO A 85 -2.36 -16.05 -5.67
C PRO A 85 -3.21 -16.62 -4.52
N LEU A 86 -3.56 -15.79 -3.54
CA LEU A 86 -4.66 -16.06 -2.61
C LEU A 86 -5.90 -15.34 -3.13
#